data_AF-A0A8X6SPM1-F1
#
_entry.id   AF-A0A8X6SPM1-F1
#
_cell.length_a   1.000
_cell.length_b   1.000
_cell.length_c   1.000
_cell.angle_alpha   90.00
_cell.angle_beta   90.00
_cell.angle_gamma   90.00
#
_symmetry.space_group_name_H-M   'P 1'
#
loop_
_entity.id
_entity.type
_entity.pdbx_description
1 polymer ?
#
loop_
_entity_poly.entity_id
_entity_poly.type
_entity_poly.pdbx_seq_one_letter_code
_entity_poly.pdbx_strand_id
1 'polypeptide(L)'
;MSEDDPTKWFKHVPSQQEVLNSTFQRSINTTPFELLFGTQINNKTDLRIQQLIDEQLQLEFNENRELLQVGKPIDENSACVEVGKPIDENPACVEVGTNSV
;
A
#
# COMPACT_ATOMS: atom_id res chain seq x y z
N MET A 1 36.96 6.28 28.18
CA MET A 1 36.20 6.97 27.12
C MET A 1 37.21 7.56 26.15
N SER A 2 36.92 7.60 24.86
CA SER A 2 37.86 8.17 23.88
C SER A 2 37.92 9.68 24.07
N GLU A 3 39.13 10.23 24.09
CA GLU A 3 39.37 11.66 24.29
C GLU A 3 39.42 12.33 22.91
N ASP A 4 38.23 12.50 22.32
CA ASP A 4 38.07 13.19 21.03
C ASP A 4 38.61 14.64 21.13
N ASP A 5 39.39 15.03 20.13
CA ASP A 5 40.05 16.33 20.09
C ASP A 5 39.03 17.48 20.24
N PRO A 6 39.10 18.29 21.33
CA PRO A 6 38.09 19.30 21.63
C PRO A 6 38.03 20.41 20.58
N THR A 7 39.07 20.60 19.76
CA THR A 7 39.04 21.55 18.64
C THR A 7 38.12 21.08 17.50
N LYS A 8 37.80 19.77 17.45
CA LYS A 8 37.02 19.13 16.37
C LYS A 8 35.52 18.95 16.71
N TRP A 9 35.04 19.53 17.81
CA TRP A 9 33.64 19.47 18.28
C TRP A 9 32.59 19.76 17.18
N PHE A 10 32.92 20.65 16.23
CA PHE A 10 32.06 21.03 15.11
C PHE A 10 31.60 19.84 14.25
N LYS A 11 32.37 18.73 14.20
CA LYS A 11 31.99 17.50 13.50
C LYS A 11 30.70 16.86 14.05
N HIS A 12 30.42 17.05 15.33
CA HIS A 12 29.29 16.43 16.03
C HIS A 12 28.04 17.32 15.98
N VAL A 13 28.18 18.60 15.62
CA VAL A 13 27.08 19.59 15.60
C VAL A 13 25.87 19.14 14.77
N PRO A 14 26.01 18.58 13.55
CA PRO A 14 24.84 18.12 12.79
C PRO A 14 24.05 17.03 13.52
N SER A 15 24.73 16.09 14.17
CA SER A 15 24.10 15.01 14.93
C SER A 15 23.45 15.51 16.23
N GLN A 16 24.11 16.43 16.95
CA GLN A 16 23.53 17.07 18.13
C GLN A 16 22.30 17.92 17.77
N GLN A 17 22.36 18.66 16.66
CA GLN A 17 21.24 19.46 16.14
C GLN A 17 20.07 18.58 15.70
N GLU A 18 20.33 17.43 15.07
CA GLU A 18 19.30 16.44 14.72
C GLU A 18 18.61 15.90 15.98
N VAL A 19 19.38 15.45 16.98
CA VAL A 19 18.83 14.91 18.25
C VAL A 19 18.05 15.97 19.03
N LEU A 20 18.60 17.18 19.19
CA LEU A 20 17.97 18.25 19.96
C LEU A 20 16.66 18.73 19.32
N ASN A 21 16.61 18.86 17.98
CA ASN A 21 15.41 19.34 17.30
C ASN A 21 14.33 18.24 17.09
N SER A 22 14.72 16.97 17.08
CA SER A 22 13.79 15.82 16.99
C SER A 22 13.27 15.32 18.34
N THR A 23 13.90 15.70 19.46
CA THR A 23 13.47 15.27 20.79
C THR A 23 12.18 15.97 21.22
N PHE A 24 11.20 15.21 21.71
CA PHE A 24 9.97 15.74 22.30
C PHE A 24 10.27 16.50 23.60
N GLN A 25 9.82 17.75 23.70
CA GLN A 25 10.09 18.60 24.85
C GLN A 25 8.79 19.02 25.58
N ARG A 26 8.64 18.55 26.82
CA ARG A 26 7.42 18.68 27.64
C ARG A 26 6.92 20.11 27.83
N SER A 27 7.80 21.12 27.80
CA SER A 27 7.44 22.53 27.99
C SER A 27 6.76 23.16 26.77
N ILE A 28 6.88 22.55 25.58
CA ILE A 28 6.18 22.93 24.35
C ILE A 28 5.17 21.86 23.88
N ASN A 29 5.21 20.66 24.49
CA ASN A 29 4.37 19.51 24.17
C ASN A 29 4.46 19.05 22.70
N THR A 30 5.62 19.21 22.09
CA THR A 30 5.96 18.86 20.69
C THR A 30 7.49 18.77 20.55
N THR A 31 8.02 18.53 19.35
CA THR A 31 9.45 18.66 19.05
C THR A 31 9.78 20.07 18.57
N PRO A 32 10.99 20.61 18.79
CA PRO A 32 11.38 21.93 18.24
C PRO A 32 11.30 21.99 16.71
N PHE A 33 11.52 20.87 16.00
CA PHE A 33 11.33 20.79 14.55
C PHE A 33 9.86 20.92 14.15
N GLU A 34 8.97 20.13 14.77
CA GLU A 34 7.53 20.14 14.48
C GLU A 34 6.88 21.50 14.80
N LEU A 35 7.34 22.18 15.86
CA LEU A 35 6.93 23.55 16.18
C LEU A 35 7.32 24.58 15.11
N LEU A 36 8.43 24.38 14.40
CA LEU A 36 8.95 25.32 13.39
C LEU A 36 8.47 25.03 11.97
N PHE A 37 8.25 23.75 11.63
CA PHE A 37 7.93 23.30 10.27
C PHE A 37 6.50 22.75 10.11
N GLY A 38 5.78 22.51 11.21
CA GLY A 38 4.41 21.97 11.19
C GLY A 38 4.32 20.48 10.81
N THR A 39 5.45 19.78 10.68
CA THR A 39 5.52 18.34 10.38
C THR A 39 6.51 17.65 11.30
N GLN A 40 6.34 16.33 11.48
CA GLN A 40 7.39 15.51 12.10
C GLN A 40 8.63 15.45 11.19
N ILE A 41 9.77 15.06 11.78
CA ILE A 41 11.06 14.97 11.10
C ILE A 41 11.28 13.57 10.53
N ASN A 42 11.43 13.46 9.20
CA ASN A 42 11.74 12.20 8.54
C ASN A 42 13.19 11.77 8.86
N ASN A 43 13.37 10.97 9.91
CA ASN A 43 14.69 10.47 10.29
C ASN A 43 15.17 9.38 9.31
N LYS A 44 16.48 9.30 9.05
CA LYS A 44 17.06 8.27 8.18
C LYS A 44 16.80 6.84 8.67
N THR A 45 16.75 6.64 9.98
CA THR A 45 16.39 5.34 10.57
C THR A 45 14.93 5.00 10.31
N ASP A 46 14.03 5.98 10.43
CA ASP A 46 12.60 5.81 10.17
C ASP A 46 12.35 5.51 8.68
N LEU A 47 13.03 6.22 7.77
CA LEU A 47 13.00 5.91 6.33
C LEU A 47 13.48 4.49 6.01
N ARG A 48 14.48 3.93 6.72
CA ARG A 48 14.88 2.53 6.50
C ARG A 48 13.89 1.52 7.11
N ILE A 49 13.22 1.88 8.20
CA ILE A 49 12.14 1.07 8.78
C ILE A 49 10.94 1.03 7.81
N GLN A 50 10.53 2.17 7.26
CA GLN A 50 9.48 2.26 6.23
C GLN A 50 9.82 1.40 5.01
N GLN A 51 11.04 1.51 4.46
CA GLN A 51 11.49 0.64 3.36
C GLN A 51 11.38 -0.86 3.68
N LEU A 52 11.77 -1.29 4.88
CA LEU A 52 11.66 -2.69 5.30
C LEU A 52 10.20 -3.16 5.43
N ILE A 53 9.29 -2.27 5.84
CA ILE A 53 7.85 -2.55 5.90
C ILE A 53 7.27 -2.67 4.48
N ASP A 54 7.63 -1.74 3.58
CA ASP A 54 7.20 -1.77 2.17
C ASP A 54 7.75 -2.99 1.42
N GLU A 55 9.03 -3.35 1.65
CA GLU A 55 9.68 -4.56 1.13
C GLU A 55 8.89 -5.82 1.55
N GLN A 56 8.52 -5.95 2.83
CA GLN A 56 7.77 -7.10 3.33
C GLN A 56 6.30 -7.13 2.85
N LEU A 57 5.62 -5.98 2.77
CA LEU A 57 4.24 -5.91 2.29
C LEU A 57 4.13 -6.31 0.81
N GLN A 58 5.12 -5.96 0.00
CA GLN A 58 5.19 -6.39 -1.41
C GLN A 58 5.46 -7.89 -1.55
N LEU A 59 6.31 -8.47 -0.68
CA LEU A 59 6.56 -9.91 -0.64
C LEU A 59 5.29 -10.68 -0.24
N GLU A 60 4.63 -10.31 0.87
CA GLU A 60 3.39 -10.94 1.32
C GLU A 60 2.28 -10.87 0.25
N PHE A 61 2.13 -9.73 -0.43
CA PHE A 61 1.17 -9.58 -1.53
C PHE A 61 1.48 -10.54 -2.70
N ASN A 62 2.74 -10.67 -3.09
CA ASN A 62 3.15 -11.53 -4.18
C ASN A 62 3.04 -13.02 -3.82
N GLU A 63 3.45 -13.42 -2.61
CA GLU A 63 3.29 -14.80 -2.11
C GLU A 63 1.82 -15.22 -2.09
N ASN A 64 0.92 -14.37 -1.57
CA ASN A 64 -0.53 -14.61 -1.62
C ASN A 64 -1.04 -14.73 -3.07
N ARG A 65 -0.53 -13.90 -3.99
CA ARG A 65 -0.88 -13.97 -5.43
C ARG A 65 -0.38 -15.27 -6.07
N GLU A 66 0.78 -15.78 -5.70
CA GLU A 66 1.35 -17.04 -6.20
C GLU A 66 0.60 -18.26 -5.67
N LEU A 67 0.26 -18.28 -4.38
CA LEU A 67 -0.59 -19.32 -3.78
C LEU A 67 -1.95 -19.43 -4.50
N LEU A 68 -2.57 -18.30 -4.85
CA LEU A 68 -3.83 -18.25 -5.59
C LEU A 68 -3.70 -18.69 -7.07
N GLN A 69 -2.51 -18.58 -7.67
CA GLN A 69 -2.25 -19.08 -9.03
C GLN A 69 -1.93 -20.58 -9.04
N VAL A 70 -1.21 -21.10 -8.03
CA VAL A 70 -0.95 -22.54 -7.86
C VAL A 70 -2.23 -23.31 -7.47
N GLY A 71 -3.18 -22.65 -6.80
CA GLY A 71 -4.45 -23.22 -6.36
C GLY A 71 -5.47 -23.59 -7.46
N LYS A 72 -5.17 -23.36 -8.75
CA LYS A 72 -5.99 -23.82 -9.87
C LYS A 72 -5.19 -24.70 -10.83
N PRO A 73 -5.53 -26.00 -10.96
CA PRO A 73 -5.29 -26.70 -12.21
C PRO A 73 -5.99 -25.94 -13.33
N ILE A 74 -5.28 -25.62 -14.40
CA ILE A 74 -5.92 -25.26 -15.67
C ILE A 74 -6.22 -26.61 -16.34
N ASP A 75 -7.38 -27.17 -16.06
CA ASP A 75 -7.93 -28.24 -16.89
C ASP A 75 -8.35 -27.60 -18.22
N GLU A 76 -7.56 -27.83 -19.27
CA GLU A 76 -7.69 -27.24 -20.62
C GLU A 76 -8.99 -27.62 -21.36
N ASN A 77 -9.95 -28.21 -20.64
CA ASN A 77 -11.20 -28.77 -21.11
C ASN A 77 -12.40 -28.38 -20.22
N SER A 78 -12.22 -27.47 -19.24
CA SER A 78 -13.33 -26.89 -18.45
C SER A 78 -14.17 -25.97 -19.34
N ALA A 79 -15.41 -26.40 -19.61
CA ALA A 79 -16.22 -25.82 -20.68
C ALA A 79 -16.61 -24.34 -20.46
N CYS A 80 -16.58 -23.57 -21.55
CA CYS A 80 -17.28 -22.29 -21.62
C CYS A 80 -18.77 -22.50 -21.34
N VAL A 81 -19.27 -21.97 -20.22
CA VAL A 81 -20.71 -21.97 -19.92
C VAL A 81 -21.41 -21.03 -20.92
N GLU A 82 -22.19 -21.57 -21.85
CA GLU A 82 -23.02 -20.80 -22.76
C GLU A 82 -24.10 -20.04 -21.97
N VAL A 83 -23.89 -18.74 -21.75
CA VAL A 83 -24.89 -17.87 -21.13
C VAL A 83 -25.98 -17.54 -22.15
N GLY A 84 -27.11 -18.24 -22.06
CA GLY A 84 -28.38 -17.84 -22.68
C GLY A 84 -28.63 -18.32 -24.11
N LYS A 85 -29.08 -19.58 -24.24
CA LYS A 85 -29.98 -19.95 -25.35
C LYS A 85 -31.44 -19.60 -24.98
N PRO A 86 -32.31 -19.24 -25.93
CA PRO A 86 -33.69 -18.86 -25.63
C PRO A 86 -34.51 -20.02 -25.07
N ILE A 87 -35.54 -19.71 -24.28
CA ILE A 87 -36.57 -20.66 -23.84
C ILE A 87 -37.76 -20.48 -24.78
N ASP A 88 -38.01 -21.43 -25.68
CA ASP A 88 -39.01 -21.32 -26.76
C ASP A 88 -40.27 -22.19 -26.54
N GLU A 89 -40.70 -22.35 -25.27
CA GLU A 89 -41.89 -23.14 -24.95
C GLU A 89 -43.21 -22.41 -25.31
N ASN A 90 -44.02 -23.14 -26.08
CA ASN A 90 -45.31 -22.80 -26.70
C ASN A 90 -46.49 -23.09 -25.70
N PRO A 91 -47.80 -22.93 -26.02
CA PRO A 91 -48.51 -22.06 -26.97
C PRO A 91 -49.60 -21.17 -26.33
N ALA A 92 -49.77 -19.92 -26.78
CA ALA A 92 -51.01 -19.15 -26.53
C ALA A 92 -51.28 -18.12 -27.65
N CYS A 93 -52.44 -18.21 -28.30
CA CYS A 93 -52.82 -17.30 -29.38
C CYS A 93 -53.45 -15.99 -28.86
N VAL A 94 -52.89 -14.86 -29.28
CA VAL A 94 -53.65 -13.61 -29.50
C VAL A 94 -53.20 -13.05 -30.86
N GLU A 95 -54.14 -12.55 -31.65
CA GLU A 95 -53.94 -12.33 -33.07
C GLU A 95 -53.04 -11.12 -33.40
N VAL A 96 -52.15 -11.29 -34.37
CA VAL A 96 -51.48 -10.16 -35.03
C VAL A 96 -52.49 -9.48 -35.95
N GLY A 97 -52.81 -8.21 -35.65
CA GLY A 97 -53.64 -7.37 -36.51
C GLY A 97 -52.96 -7.08 -37.85
N THR A 98 -53.20 -7.94 -38.83
CA THR A 98 -52.91 -7.68 -40.26
C THR A 98 -53.97 -6.70 -40.83
N ASN A 99 -53.72 -5.88 -41.84
CA ASN A 99 -52.63 -5.80 -42.82
C ASN A 99 -52.19 -4.34 -43.05
N SER A 100 -51.07 -4.15 -43.74
CA SER A 100 -50.86 -2.93 -44.55
C SER A 100 -51.71 -2.96 -45.81
N VAL A 101 -52.13 -1.78 -46.28
CA VAL A 101 -52.28 -1.43 -47.70
C VAL A 101 -51.59 -0.08 -47.90
#